data_AF-A0A962N8J2-F1
#
_entry.id   AF-A0A962N8J2-F1
#
_cell.length_a   1.000
_cell.length_b   1.000
_cell.length_c   1.000
_cell.angle_alpha   90.00
_cell.angle_beta   90.00
_cell.angle_gamma   90.00
#
_symmetry.space_group_name_H-M   'P 1'
#
loop_
_entity.id
_entity.type
_entity.pdbx_description
1 polymer ?
#
loop_
_entity_poly.entity_id
_entity_poly.type
_entity_poly.pdbx_seq_one_letter_code
_entity_poly.pdbx_strand_id
1 'polypeptide(L)' 'AGRALLDALLANNLNVHAWTFRHDQPGPGWPDADSELSAHLQLPLEAVFCDFPRRALACRAVLG' A
#
# COMPACT_ATOMS: atom_id res chain seq x y z
N ALA A 1 -9.91 5.74 10.62
CA ALA A 1 -10.02 6.96 9.78
C ALA A 1 -9.67 6.68 8.31
N GLY A 2 -8.53 6.04 7.99
CA GLY A 2 -8.10 5.84 6.60
C GLY A 2 -9.05 5.06 5.68
N ARG A 3 -9.71 4.00 6.19
CA ARG A 3 -10.63 3.19 5.37
C ARG A 3 -11.86 3.97 4.88
N ALA A 4 -12.50 4.75 5.76
CA ALA A 4 -13.66 5.56 5.38
C ALA A 4 -13.30 6.64 4.34
N LEU A 5 -12.08 7.19 4.40
CA LEU A 5 -11.59 8.12 3.40
C LEU A 5 -11.38 7.45 2.04
N LEU A 6 -10.74 6.26 2.03
CA LEU A 6 -10.56 5.47 0.82
C LEU A 6 -11.91 5.16 0.16
N ASP A 7 -12.86 4.65 0.93
CA ASP A 7 -14.20 4.31 0.42
C ASP A 7 -14.91 5.54 -0.17
N ALA A 8 -14.78 6.71 0.47
CA ALA A 8 -15.35 7.97 -0.04
C ALA A 8 -14.70 8.44 -1.35
N LEU A 9 -13.38 8.32 -1.49
CA LEU A 9 -12.67 8.69 -2.72
C LEU A 9 -13.08 7.78 -3.88
N LEU A 10 -13.16 6.47 -3.63
CA LEU A 10 -13.59 5.49 -4.64
C LEU A 10 -15.04 5.72 -5.07
N ALA A 11 -15.93 6.06 -4.13
CA ALA A 11 -17.32 6.41 -4.45
C ALA A 11 -17.45 7.64 -5.37
N ASN A 12 -16.41 8.48 -5.44
CA ASN A 12 -16.34 9.65 -6.32
C ASN A 12 -15.51 9.39 -7.60
N ASN A 13 -15.20 8.13 -7.92
CA ASN A 13 -14.37 7.74 -9.07
C ASN A 13 -12.98 8.40 -9.08
N LEU A 14 -12.41 8.64 -7.90
CA LEU A 14 -11.06 9.18 -7.77
C LEU A 14 -10.04 8.05 -7.64
N ASN A 15 -8.96 8.14 -8.42
CA ASN A 15 -7.82 7.24 -8.29
C ASN A 15 -7.07 7.55 -6.99
N VAL A 16 -6.75 6.50 -6.22
CA VAL A 16 -6.03 6.62 -4.96
C VAL A 16 -4.70 5.88 -5.04
N HIS A 17 -3.63 6.60 -4.72
CA HIS A 17 -2.27 6.05 -4.66
C HIS A 17 -1.74 6.14 -3.22
N ALA A 18 -0.93 5.17 -2.80
CA ALA A 18 -0.23 5.21 -1.51
C ALA A 18 1.24 5.63 -1.66
N TRP A 19 1.68 6.62 -0.86
CA TRP A 19 3.00 7.25 -0.92
C TRP A 19 3.58 7.45 0.49
N THR A 20 4.85 7.16 0.80
CA THR A 20 5.77 6.18 0.17
C THR A 20 6.20 5.21 1.25
N PHE A 21 6.15 3.92 0.94
CA PHE A 21 6.65 2.86 1.83
C PHE A 21 8.16 2.89 1.86
N ARG A 22 8.72 2.85 3.06
CA ARG A 22 10.16 2.86 3.30
C ARG A 22 10.62 1.54 3.87
N HIS A 23 11.65 0.96 3.25
CA HIS A 23 12.20 -0.31 3.73
C HIS A 23 12.83 -0.19 5.12
N ASP A 24 13.46 0.94 5.42
CA ASP A 24 14.20 1.22 6.64
C ASP A 24 13.36 1.84 7.76
N GLN A 25 12.14 2.28 7.43
CA GLN A 25 11.25 2.96 8.35
C GLN A 25 9.78 2.58 8.07
N PRO A 26 9.34 1.39 8.50
CA PRO A 26 7.95 0.98 8.40
C PRO A 26 7.02 1.97 9.12
N GLY A 27 5.79 2.09 8.63
CA GLY A 27 4.77 2.92 9.27
C GLY A 27 4.47 2.49 10.71
N PRO A 28 4.05 3.41 11.59
CA PRO A 28 3.72 3.08 12.98
C PRO A 28 2.69 1.94 13.08
N GLY A 29 3.00 0.91 13.87
CA GLY A 29 2.14 -0.25 14.06
C GLY A 29 2.42 -1.43 13.11
N TRP A 30 3.28 -1.25 12.11
CA TRP A 30 3.76 -2.35 11.27
C TRP A 30 5.04 -2.97 11.84
N PRO A 31 5.15 -4.31 11.86
CA PRO A 31 6.35 -4.98 12.34
C PRO A 31 7.53 -4.83 11.37
N ASP A 32 7.24 -4.77 10.06
CA ASP A 32 8.21 -4.61 8.99
C ASP A 32 7.53 -4.03 7.72
N ALA A 33 8.35 -3.61 6.77
CA ALA A 33 7.90 -3.00 5.52
C ALA A 33 7.17 -3.98 4.60
N ASP A 34 7.44 -5.29 4.71
CA ASP A 34 6.77 -6.32 3.90
C ASP A 34 5.33 -6.51 4.36
N SER A 35 5.09 -6.53 5.67
CA SER A 35 3.76 -6.63 6.29
C SER A 35 2.92 -5.41 5.96
N GLU A 36 3.54 -4.23 6.05
CA GLU A 36 2.91 -2.97 5.66
C GLU A 36 2.52 -2.97 4.18
N LEU A 37 3.46 -3.30 3.29
CA LEU A 37 3.22 -3.30 1.85
C LEU A 37 2.16 -4.33 1.46
N SER A 38 2.22 -5.54 2.03
CA SER A 38 1.26 -6.62 1.74
C SER A 38 -0.17 -6.20 2.08
N ALA A 39 -0.37 -5.54 3.21
CA ALA A 39 -1.68 -5.05 3.62
C ALA A 39 -2.22 -3.96 2.69
N HIS A 40 -1.35 -3.08 2.18
CA HIS A 40 -1.77 -2.00 1.28
C HIS A 40 -1.99 -2.49 -0.16
N LEU A 41 -1.24 -3.49 -0.63
CA LEU A 41 -1.47 -4.13 -1.94
C LEU A 41 -2.83 -4.85 -2.02
N GLN A 42 -3.43 -5.21 -0.89
CA GLN A 42 -4.77 -5.79 -0.83
C GLN A 42 -5.90 -4.74 -0.83
N LEU A 43 -5.56 -3.45 -0.76
CA LEU A 43 -6.53 -2.37 -0.89
C LEU A 43 -6.78 -2.07 -2.38
N PRO A 44 -7.97 -1.55 -2.74
CA PRO A 44 -8.28 -1.09 -4.10
C PRO A 44 -7.54 0.22 -4.43
N LEU A 45 -6.21 0.19 -4.42
CA LEU A 45 -5.33 1.28 -4.81
C LEU A 45 -4.86 1.08 -6.24
N GLU A 46 -4.77 2.16 -7.00
CA GLU A 46 -4.27 2.11 -8.38
C GLU A 46 -2.74 1.97 -8.42
N ALA A 47 -2.05 2.57 -7.44
CA ALA A 47 -0.60 2.50 -7.35
C ALA A 47 -0.09 2.57 -5.91
N VAL A 48 1.06 1.94 -5.69
CA VAL A 48 1.87 2.07 -4.47
C VAL A 48 3.27 2.56 -4.83
N PHE A 49 3.80 3.46 -4.04
CA PHE A 49 5.16 3.98 -4.19
C PHE A 49 6.04 3.48 -3.05
N CYS A 50 7.20 2.91 -3.37
CA CYS A 50 8.16 2.37 -2.40
C CYS A 50 9.60 2.56 -2.88
N ASP A 51 10.55 2.64 -1.95
CA ASP A 51 11.99 2.69 -2.27
C ASP A 51 12.61 1.30 -2.51
N PHE A 52 11.80 0.23 -2.44
CA PHE A 52 12.18 -1.18 -2.66
C PHE A 52 11.37 -1.88 -3.76
N PRO A 53 11.34 -1.36 -5.01
CA PRO A 53 10.43 -1.85 -6.07
C PRO A 53 10.60 -3.34 -6.40
N ARG A 54 11.82 -3.89 -6.33
CA ARG A 54 12.05 -5.32 -6.56
C ARG A 54 11.31 -6.21 -5.55
N ARG A 55 11.36 -5.86 -4.26
CA ARG A 55 10.65 -6.59 -3.20
C ARG A 55 9.14 -6.41 -3.35
N ALA A 56 8.69 -5.21 -3.73
CA ALA A 56 7.28 -4.95 -3.95
C ALA A 56 6.67 -5.80 -5.08
N LEU A 57 7.40 -5.98 -6.18
CA LEU A 57 6.99 -6.88 -7.26
C LEU A 57 6.91 -8.34 -6.80
N ALA A 58 7.87 -8.80 -6.00
CA ALA A 58 7.85 -10.15 -5.43
C ALA A 58 6.64 -10.35 -4.49
N CYS A 59 6.34 -9.36 -3.65
CA CYS A 59 5.17 -9.37 -2.78
C CYS A 59 3.87 -9.45 -3.59
N ARG A 60 3.71 -8.62 -4.62
CA ARG A 60 2.53 -8.65 -5.49
C ARG A 60 2.34 -9.99 -6.20
N ALA A 61 3.42 -10.60 -6.70
CA ALA A 61 3.35 -11.89 -7.38
C ALA A 61 2.80 -13.03 -6.50
N VAL A 62 2.89 -12.90 -5.17
CA VAL A 62 2.34 -13.88 -4.21
C VAL A 62 0.86 -13.60 -3.89
N LEU A 63 0.39 -12.36 -4.09
CA LEU A 63 -0.97 -11.93 -3.74
C LEU A 63 -2.01 -12.16 -4.85
N GLY A 64 -1.58 -12.34 -6.10
CA GLY A 64 -2.44 -12.58 -7.28
C GLY A 64 -2.56 -11.38 -8.20
#